data_AF-A0A530KPJ4-F1
#
_entry.id   AF-A0A530KPJ4-F1
#
_cell.length_a   1.000
_cell.length_b   1.000
_cell.length_c   1.000
_cell.angle_alpha   90.00
_cell.angle_beta   90.00
_cell.angle_gamma   90.00
#
_symmetry.space_group_name_H-M   'P 1'
#
loop_
_entity.id
_entity.type
_entity.pdbx_description
1 polymer ?
#
loop_
_entity_poly.entity_id
_entity_poly.type
_entity_poly.pdbx_seq_one_letter_code
_entity_poly.pdbx_strand_id
1 'polypeptide(L)'
;MITGYDFLRIVSLLGQQGQDDIAWSEACCAPTSADDFASEAIFVICNSGMKNTIAVKIFAKVIAAIRGGTSVFAVFGHPGKAKAIDDIWRRRDELLAQYLAAADKVAFCETLPWIGGITKYHLAKNFGADVAKPDVHLQRLADREGVTPQRLCERLAQDSGYKIATVDVLLWRACADGVINSRTGEING
;
A
#
# COMPACT_ATOMS: atom_id res chain seq x y z
N MET A 1 16.21 6.36 17.35
CA MET A 1 16.45 5.70 16.05
C MET A 1 16.00 4.26 16.20
N ILE A 2 15.22 3.75 15.25
CA ILE A 2 14.86 2.34 15.14
C ILE A 2 16.08 1.61 14.57
N THR A 3 16.72 0.79 15.39
CA THR A 3 17.84 -0.05 14.95
C THR A 3 17.32 -1.29 14.20
N GLY A 4 18.21 -2.00 13.48
CA GLY A 4 17.86 -3.30 12.90
C GLY A 4 17.34 -4.31 13.94
N TYR A 5 17.89 -4.28 15.17
CA TYR A 5 17.40 -5.10 16.27
C TYR A 5 15.97 -4.71 16.70
N ASP A 6 15.70 -3.41 16.85
CA ASP A 6 14.36 -2.92 17.19
C ASP A 6 13.35 -3.31 16.12
N PHE A 7 13.72 -3.20 14.85
CA PHE A 7 12.88 -3.58 13.73
C PHE A 7 12.55 -5.08 13.75
N LEU A 8 13.55 -5.97 13.93
CA LEU A 8 13.30 -7.41 14.05
C LEU A 8 12.43 -7.77 15.27
N ARG A 9 12.59 -7.04 16.39
CA ARG A 9 11.68 -7.16 17.54
C ARG A 9 10.25 -6.76 17.18
N ILE A 10 10.05 -5.67 16.44
CA ILE A 10 8.73 -5.26 15.94
C ILE A 10 8.13 -6.35 15.05
N VAL A 11 8.90 -6.93 14.12
CA VAL A 11 8.45 -8.05 13.27
C VAL A 11 8.00 -9.23 14.13
N SER A 12 8.76 -9.59 15.16
CA SER A 12 8.37 -10.66 16.08
C SER A 12 7.07 -10.35 16.83
N LEU A 13 6.87 -9.11 17.28
CA LEU A 13 5.66 -8.69 18.01
C LEU A 13 4.41 -8.67 17.14
N LEU A 14 4.55 -8.49 15.81
CA LEU A 14 3.45 -8.61 14.85
C LEU A 14 2.93 -10.05 14.69
N GLY A 15 3.70 -11.05 15.15
CA GLY A 15 3.30 -12.46 15.11
C GLY A 15 2.92 -12.93 13.72
N GLN A 16 1.85 -13.73 13.62
CA GLN A 16 1.40 -14.32 12.36
C GLN A 16 1.03 -13.25 11.30
N GLN A 17 0.40 -12.15 11.71
CA GLN A 17 0.04 -11.08 10.78
C GLN A 17 1.27 -10.47 10.09
N GLY A 18 2.37 -10.32 10.83
CA GLY A 18 3.65 -9.86 10.27
C GLY A 18 4.23 -10.85 9.26
N GLN A 19 4.11 -12.16 9.52
CA GLN A 19 4.57 -13.20 8.59
C GLN A 19 3.73 -13.21 7.30
N ASP A 20 2.41 -13.04 7.42
CA ASP A 20 1.51 -12.97 6.27
C ASP A 20 1.81 -11.72 5.42
N ASP A 21 2.05 -10.58 6.07
CA ASP A 21 2.44 -9.33 5.40
C ASP A 21 3.79 -9.45 4.69
N ILE A 22 4.78 -10.13 5.29
CA ILE A 22 6.08 -10.44 4.65
C ILE A 22 5.87 -11.30 3.41
N ALA A 23 5.17 -12.43 3.57
CA ALA A 23 4.95 -13.38 2.47
C ALA A 23 4.27 -12.71 1.28
N TRP A 24 3.27 -11.87 1.54
CA TRP A 24 2.58 -11.09 0.51
C TRP A 24 3.49 -10.05 -0.14
N SER A 25 4.14 -9.18 0.64
CA SER A 25 4.96 -8.07 0.12
C SER A 25 6.17 -8.57 -0.67
N GLU A 26 6.81 -9.64 -0.19
CA GLU A 26 7.95 -10.24 -0.88
C GLU A 26 7.54 -10.92 -2.20
N ALA A 27 6.29 -11.37 -2.32
CA ALA A 27 5.75 -11.98 -3.53
C ALA A 27 5.15 -10.95 -4.53
N CYS A 28 4.94 -9.69 -4.12
CA CYS A 28 4.43 -8.65 -5.00
C CYS A 28 5.31 -8.51 -6.25
N CYS A 29 4.66 -8.47 -7.41
CA CYS A 29 5.26 -8.35 -8.71
C CYS A 29 4.37 -7.52 -9.64
N ALA A 30 4.85 -7.23 -10.84
CA ALA A 30 4.04 -6.51 -11.82
C ALA A 30 2.74 -7.28 -12.13
N PRO A 31 1.61 -6.59 -12.30
CA PRO A 31 0.33 -7.23 -12.61
C PRO A 31 0.43 -7.97 -13.95
N THR A 32 -0.07 -9.20 -13.98
CA THR A 32 0.00 -10.09 -15.14
C THR A 32 -1.28 -10.07 -15.97
N SER A 33 -2.37 -9.52 -15.42
CA SER A 33 -3.65 -9.34 -16.11
C SER A 33 -4.26 -7.97 -15.83
N ALA A 34 -5.17 -7.54 -16.71
CA ALA A 34 -5.86 -6.27 -16.56
C ALA A 34 -6.80 -6.28 -15.33
N ASP A 35 -7.33 -7.44 -14.97
CA ASP A 35 -8.15 -7.63 -13.77
C ASP A 35 -7.30 -7.49 -12.49
N ASP A 36 -6.09 -8.02 -12.45
CA ASP A 36 -5.16 -7.84 -11.31
C ASP A 36 -4.76 -6.37 -11.17
N PHE A 37 -4.39 -5.73 -12.29
CA PHE A 37 -4.08 -4.31 -12.34
C PHE A 37 -5.22 -3.46 -11.78
N ALA A 38 -6.44 -3.68 -12.25
CA ALA A 38 -7.60 -2.94 -11.78
C ALA A 38 -7.90 -3.25 -10.30
N SER A 39 -7.85 -4.52 -9.90
CA SER A 39 -8.18 -4.93 -8.54
C SER A 39 -7.28 -4.24 -7.50
N GLU A 40 -5.97 -4.14 -7.75
CA GLU A 40 -5.05 -3.45 -6.85
C GLU A 40 -5.30 -1.93 -6.81
N ALA A 41 -5.51 -1.29 -7.96
CA ALA A 41 -5.84 0.13 -8.02
C ALA A 41 -7.14 0.43 -7.24
N ILE A 42 -8.14 -0.41 -7.39
CA ILE A 42 -9.42 -0.32 -6.68
C ILE A 42 -9.24 -0.51 -5.18
N PHE A 43 -8.42 -1.49 -4.75
CA PHE A 43 -8.11 -1.68 -3.35
C PHE A 43 -7.49 -0.42 -2.74
N VAL A 44 -6.52 0.21 -3.41
CA VAL A 44 -5.89 1.44 -2.94
C VAL A 44 -6.90 2.59 -2.84
N ILE A 45 -7.83 2.72 -3.79
CA ILE A 45 -8.90 3.74 -3.72
C ILE A 45 -9.84 3.47 -2.54
N CYS A 46 -10.24 2.22 -2.31
CA CYS A 46 -11.02 1.82 -1.14
C CYS A 46 -10.28 2.12 0.16
N ASN A 47 -8.97 1.88 0.21
CA ASN A 47 -8.13 2.08 1.40
C ASN A 47 -7.87 3.55 1.74
N SER A 48 -7.84 4.43 0.73
CA SER A 48 -7.51 5.85 0.94
C SER A 48 -8.46 6.53 1.96
N GLY A 49 -7.90 7.09 3.03
CA GLY A 49 -8.66 7.87 4.02
C GLY A 49 -9.48 7.07 5.04
N MET A 50 -9.22 5.77 5.22
CA MET A 50 -9.89 4.97 6.25
C MET A 50 -8.99 3.87 6.83
N LYS A 51 -9.48 3.16 7.86
CA LYS A 51 -8.78 2.00 8.43
C LYS A 51 -8.80 0.83 7.44
N ASN A 52 -7.68 0.10 7.33
CA ASN A 52 -7.55 -1.05 6.44
C ASN A 52 -8.64 -2.11 6.64
N THR A 53 -9.01 -2.39 7.89
CA THR A 53 -10.09 -3.35 8.22
C THR A 53 -11.46 -2.96 7.68
N ILE A 54 -11.72 -1.66 7.49
CA ILE A 54 -12.93 -1.15 6.83
C ILE A 54 -12.77 -1.22 5.30
N ALA A 55 -11.59 -0.84 4.80
CA ALA A 55 -11.27 -0.87 3.38
C ALA A 55 -11.45 -2.26 2.77
N VAL A 56 -10.98 -3.32 3.44
CA VAL A 56 -11.13 -4.73 3.01
C VAL A 56 -12.61 -5.09 2.80
N LYS A 57 -13.49 -4.68 3.72
CA LYS A 57 -14.93 -4.95 3.63
C LYS A 57 -15.59 -4.20 2.48
N ILE A 58 -15.19 -2.95 2.25
CA ILE A 58 -15.70 -2.14 1.13
C ILE A 58 -15.19 -2.74 -0.19
N PHE A 59 -13.91 -3.05 -0.28
CA PHE A 59 -13.29 -3.65 -1.45
C PHE A 59 -14.01 -4.94 -1.88
N ALA A 60 -14.32 -5.84 -0.95
CA ALA A 60 -15.06 -7.05 -1.24
C ALA A 60 -16.43 -6.78 -1.89
N LYS A 61 -17.17 -5.78 -1.40
CA LYS A 61 -18.46 -5.37 -1.98
C LYS A 61 -18.30 -4.75 -3.36
N VAL A 62 -17.27 -3.91 -3.52
CA VAL A 62 -16.94 -3.22 -4.78
C VAL A 62 -16.60 -4.23 -5.87
N ILE A 63 -15.69 -5.17 -5.59
CA ILE A 63 -15.30 -6.21 -6.56
C ILE A 63 -16.48 -7.11 -6.93
N ALA A 64 -17.31 -7.50 -5.96
CA ALA A 64 -18.51 -8.28 -6.24
C ALA A 64 -19.49 -7.54 -7.16
N ALA A 65 -19.73 -6.25 -6.92
CA ALA A 65 -20.61 -5.43 -7.77
C ALA A 65 -20.08 -5.32 -9.20
N ILE A 66 -18.80 -4.95 -9.35
CA ILE A 66 -18.18 -4.74 -10.66
C ILE A 66 -18.13 -6.02 -11.48
N ARG A 67 -17.72 -7.14 -10.88
CA ARG A 67 -17.71 -8.45 -11.56
C ARG A 67 -19.12 -8.92 -11.94
N GLY A 68 -20.13 -8.48 -11.20
CA GLY A 68 -21.55 -8.66 -11.53
C GLY A 68 -22.11 -7.64 -12.52
N GLY A 69 -21.28 -6.77 -13.12
CA GLY A 69 -21.72 -5.74 -14.08
C GLY A 69 -22.50 -4.58 -13.45
N THR A 70 -22.45 -4.43 -12.12
CA THR A 70 -23.11 -3.35 -11.39
C THR A 70 -22.14 -2.21 -11.12
N SER A 71 -22.59 -0.97 -11.31
CA SER A 71 -21.78 0.21 -10.98
C SER A 71 -21.48 0.27 -9.49
N VAL A 72 -20.27 0.72 -9.18
CA VAL A 72 -19.73 0.85 -7.83
C VAL A 72 -20.52 1.85 -6.99
N PHE A 73 -21.19 2.81 -7.62
CA PHE A 73 -22.08 3.76 -6.96
C PHE A 73 -23.16 3.07 -6.11
N ALA A 74 -23.60 1.88 -6.49
CA ALA A 74 -24.62 1.12 -5.76
C ALA A 74 -24.12 0.59 -4.40
N VAL A 75 -22.81 0.42 -4.22
CA VAL A 75 -22.21 -0.23 -3.05
C VAL A 75 -21.19 0.63 -2.30
N PHE A 76 -20.74 1.73 -2.91
CA PHE A 76 -19.79 2.66 -2.31
C PHE A 76 -20.32 4.09 -2.36
N GLY A 77 -20.77 4.60 -1.20
CA GLY A 77 -21.39 5.92 -1.06
C GLY A 77 -20.47 7.13 -1.31
N HIS A 78 -19.26 6.94 -1.85
CA HIS A 78 -18.35 8.02 -2.19
C HIS A 78 -18.33 8.24 -3.72
N PRO A 79 -19.02 9.28 -4.24
CA PRO A 79 -19.26 9.41 -5.67
C PRO A 79 -17.97 9.58 -6.50
N GLY A 80 -17.00 10.35 -6.00
CA GLY A 80 -15.70 10.52 -6.67
C GLY A 80 -14.91 9.22 -6.82
N LYS A 81 -14.80 8.44 -5.74
CA LYS A 81 -14.17 7.11 -5.74
C LYS A 81 -14.92 6.12 -6.63
N ALA A 82 -16.24 6.08 -6.54
CA ALA A 82 -17.06 5.19 -7.36
C ALA A 82 -16.83 5.45 -8.86
N LYS A 83 -16.86 6.72 -9.29
CA LYS A 83 -16.56 7.11 -10.67
C LYS A 83 -15.15 6.69 -11.10
N ALA A 84 -14.15 6.90 -10.24
CA ALA A 84 -12.77 6.52 -10.54
C ALA A 84 -12.61 5.00 -10.70
N ILE A 85 -13.22 4.22 -9.82
CA ILE A 85 -13.21 2.75 -9.85
C ILE A 85 -13.90 2.24 -11.12
N ASP A 86 -15.09 2.76 -11.45
CA ASP A 86 -15.81 2.39 -12.67
C ASP A 86 -14.99 2.70 -13.94
N ASP A 87 -14.30 3.86 -13.99
CA ASP A 87 -13.44 4.22 -15.13
C ASP A 87 -12.22 3.31 -15.26
N ILE A 88 -11.52 3.04 -14.15
CA ILE A 88 -10.37 2.13 -14.13
C ILE A 88 -10.78 0.74 -14.58
N TRP A 89 -11.90 0.20 -14.06
CA TRP A 89 -12.35 -1.14 -14.45
C TRP A 89 -12.69 -1.23 -15.94
N ARG A 90 -13.37 -0.21 -16.47
CA ARG A 90 -13.74 -0.16 -17.89
C ARG A 90 -12.52 -0.07 -18.81
N ARG A 91 -11.47 0.65 -18.41
CA ARG A 91 -10.27 0.92 -19.22
C ARG A 91 -9.07 0.05 -18.85
N ARG A 92 -9.24 -0.96 -18.00
CA ARG A 92 -8.15 -1.71 -17.38
C ARG A 92 -7.13 -2.30 -18.36
N ASP A 93 -7.57 -2.79 -19.52
CA ASP A 93 -6.67 -3.30 -20.55
C ASP A 93 -5.76 -2.19 -21.14
N GLU A 94 -6.35 -1.04 -21.47
CA GLU A 94 -5.66 0.14 -21.96
C GLU A 94 -4.67 0.67 -20.91
N LEU A 95 -5.12 0.79 -19.65
CA LEU A 95 -4.32 1.30 -18.55
C LEU A 95 -3.16 0.36 -18.19
N LEU A 96 -3.38 -0.95 -18.22
CA LEU A 96 -2.30 -1.93 -18.03
C LEU A 96 -1.26 -1.82 -19.14
N ALA A 97 -1.68 -1.71 -20.41
CA ALA A 97 -0.74 -1.57 -21.52
C ALA A 97 0.12 -0.30 -21.37
N GLN A 98 -0.48 0.82 -20.97
CA GLN A 98 0.25 2.06 -20.69
C GLN A 98 1.18 1.91 -19.48
N TYR A 99 0.71 1.26 -18.40
CA TYR A 99 1.55 0.97 -17.23
C TYR A 99 2.78 0.16 -17.62
N LEU A 100 2.62 -0.91 -18.39
CA LEU A 100 3.73 -1.77 -18.83
C LEU A 100 4.72 -1.04 -19.75
N ALA A 101 4.24 -0.10 -20.57
CA ALA A 101 5.07 0.73 -21.44
C ALA A 101 5.76 1.91 -20.71
N ALA A 102 5.25 2.35 -19.56
CA ALA A 102 5.78 3.51 -18.86
C ALA A 102 7.22 3.28 -18.36
N ALA A 103 8.11 4.26 -18.57
CA ALA A 103 9.48 4.21 -18.05
C ALA A 103 9.51 4.35 -16.51
N ASP A 104 8.67 5.24 -15.97
CA ASP A 104 8.51 5.45 -14.53
C ASP A 104 7.13 4.92 -14.09
N LYS A 105 7.16 3.75 -13.44
CA LYS A 105 5.95 3.06 -12.94
C LYS A 105 5.28 3.83 -11.80
N VAL A 106 6.05 4.49 -10.94
CA VAL A 106 5.52 5.23 -9.78
C VAL A 106 4.84 6.51 -10.27
N ALA A 107 5.45 7.23 -11.21
CA ALA A 107 4.85 8.38 -11.84
C ALA A 107 3.57 8.02 -12.61
N PHE A 108 3.56 6.90 -13.34
CA PHE A 108 2.35 6.42 -14.00
C PHE A 108 1.21 6.16 -13.02
N CYS A 109 1.48 5.56 -11.85
CA CYS A 109 0.41 5.30 -10.87
C CYS A 109 -0.36 6.57 -10.49
N GLU A 110 0.29 7.74 -10.45
CA GLU A 110 -0.36 9.03 -10.16
C GLU A 110 -1.29 9.53 -11.27
N THR A 111 -1.18 9.00 -12.49
CA THR A 111 -2.07 9.38 -13.59
C THR A 111 -3.42 8.68 -13.52
N LEU A 112 -3.56 7.66 -12.66
CA LEU A 112 -4.80 6.92 -12.50
C LEU A 112 -5.85 7.74 -11.73
N PRO A 113 -7.14 7.65 -12.12
CA PRO A 113 -8.22 8.32 -11.40
C PRO A 113 -8.17 8.06 -9.88
N TRP A 114 -8.19 9.13 -9.08
CA TRP A 114 -8.19 9.09 -7.61
C TRP A 114 -6.89 8.59 -6.94
N ILE A 115 -5.89 8.20 -7.70
CA ILE A 115 -4.54 7.95 -7.18
C ILE A 115 -3.78 9.29 -7.21
N GLY A 116 -3.10 9.64 -6.12
CA GLY A 116 -2.42 10.93 -5.97
C GLY A 116 -1.03 10.77 -5.36
N GLY A 117 -0.40 11.89 -5.02
CA GLY A 117 1.01 11.97 -4.65
C GLY A 117 1.49 10.99 -3.56
N ILE A 118 0.62 10.58 -2.62
CA ILE A 118 0.95 9.55 -1.61
C ILE A 118 0.47 8.16 -2.04
N THR A 119 -0.76 8.03 -2.54
CA THR A 119 -1.36 6.72 -2.86
C THR A 119 -0.72 6.06 -4.08
N LYS A 120 -0.01 6.82 -4.94
CA LYS A 120 0.81 6.26 -6.04
C LYS A 120 1.86 5.27 -5.54
N TYR A 121 2.49 5.55 -4.39
CA TYR A 121 3.46 4.65 -3.78
C TYR A 121 2.81 3.41 -3.18
N HIS A 122 1.55 3.51 -2.70
CA HIS A 122 0.80 2.32 -2.28
C HIS A 122 0.61 1.38 -3.47
N LEU A 123 0.08 1.91 -4.57
CA LEU A 123 -0.20 1.11 -5.76
C LEU A 123 1.09 0.55 -6.38
N ALA A 124 2.13 1.37 -6.50
CA ALA A 124 3.40 0.93 -7.06
C ALA A 124 4.01 -0.24 -6.29
N LYS A 125 3.96 -0.22 -4.94
CA LYS A 125 4.39 -1.35 -4.11
C LYS A 125 3.59 -2.61 -4.36
N ASN A 126 2.26 -2.50 -4.47
CA ASN A 126 1.40 -3.65 -4.80
C ASN A 126 1.75 -4.24 -6.17
N PHE A 127 2.23 -3.40 -7.10
CA PHE A 127 2.79 -3.81 -8.40
C PHE A 127 4.29 -4.17 -8.36
N GLY A 128 4.87 -4.36 -7.18
CA GLY A 128 6.24 -4.85 -6.98
C GLY A 128 7.34 -3.79 -7.01
N ALA A 129 7.02 -2.49 -7.05
CA ALA A 129 8.04 -1.45 -6.93
C ALA A 129 8.63 -1.43 -5.52
N ASP A 130 9.97 -1.46 -5.42
CA ASP A 130 10.67 -1.48 -4.14
C ASP A 130 10.90 -0.07 -3.58
N VAL A 131 9.82 0.56 -3.12
CA VAL A 131 9.80 1.95 -2.62
C VAL A 131 9.02 2.04 -1.33
N ALA A 132 9.32 3.04 -0.50
CA ALA A 132 8.51 3.39 0.68
C ALA A 132 7.42 4.41 0.33
N LYS A 133 6.26 4.25 0.96
CA LYS A 133 5.13 5.18 0.92
C LYS A 133 5.26 6.19 2.06
N PRO A 134 5.37 7.50 1.78
CA PRO A 134 5.51 8.53 2.79
C PRO A 134 4.16 8.87 3.44
N ASP A 135 3.52 7.90 4.10
CA ASP A 135 2.31 8.16 4.88
C ASP A 135 2.61 8.74 6.26
N VAL A 136 1.55 9.14 6.96
CA VAL A 136 1.66 9.83 8.25
C VAL A 136 2.39 9.04 9.33
N HIS A 137 2.33 7.70 9.33
CA HIS A 137 3.04 6.88 10.31
C HIS A 137 4.52 6.82 10.00
N LEU A 138 4.86 6.44 8.77
CA LEU A 138 6.24 6.36 8.31
C LEU A 138 6.95 7.72 8.36
N GLN A 139 6.26 8.80 7.98
CA GLN A 139 6.80 10.15 8.05
C GLN A 139 7.17 10.54 9.48
N ARG A 140 6.28 10.28 10.45
CA ARG A 140 6.58 10.59 11.87
C ARG A 140 7.75 9.78 12.41
N LEU A 141 7.89 8.51 12.02
CA LEU A 141 9.04 7.69 12.42
C LEU A 141 10.33 8.23 11.82
N ALA A 142 10.31 8.62 10.54
CA ALA A 142 11.47 9.15 9.83
C ALA A 142 11.89 10.54 10.35
N ASP A 143 10.93 11.42 10.66
CA ASP A 143 11.19 12.77 11.20
C ASP A 143 11.97 12.72 12.51
N ARG A 144 11.73 11.70 13.36
CA ARG A 144 12.45 11.50 14.63
C ARG A 144 13.93 11.19 14.45
N GLU A 145 14.33 10.80 13.25
CA GLU A 145 15.70 10.49 12.89
C GLU A 145 16.30 11.51 11.92
N GLY A 146 15.52 12.52 11.51
CA GLY A 146 15.96 13.53 10.54
C GLY A 146 16.16 12.99 9.13
N VAL A 147 15.43 11.92 8.75
CA VAL A 147 15.54 11.28 7.42
C VAL A 147 14.18 11.23 6.71
N THR A 148 14.18 10.85 5.44
CA THR A 148 12.93 10.58 4.70
C THR A 148 12.41 9.16 4.99
N PRO A 149 11.11 8.88 4.81
CA PRO A 149 10.56 7.53 4.89
C PRO A 149 11.31 6.50 4.04
N GLN A 150 11.69 6.91 2.83
CA GLN A 150 12.50 6.10 1.92
C GLN A 150 13.85 5.74 2.55
N ARG A 151 14.59 6.72 3.08
CA ARG A 151 15.90 6.49 3.72
C ARG A 151 15.80 5.65 5.00
N LEU A 152 14.75 5.83 5.78
CA LEU A 152 14.46 4.99 6.94
C LEU A 152 14.28 3.52 6.51
N CYS A 153 13.45 3.28 5.50
CA CYS A 153 13.16 1.93 5.03
C CYS A 153 14.37 1.29 4.33
N GLU A 154 15.14 2.04 3.54
CA GLU A 154 16.39 1.58 2.91
C GLU A 154 17.41 1.08 3.93
N ARG A 155 17.64 1.82 5.02
CA ARG A 155 18.56 1.40 6.07
C ARG A 155 18.11 0.10 6.71
N LEU A 156 16.84 0.03 7.11
CA LEU A 156 16.31 -1.16 7.78
C LEU A 156 16.21 -2.36 6.83
N ALA A 157 15.99 -2.14 5.54
CA ALA A 157 16.07 -3.17 4.50
C ALA A 157 17.50 -3.73 4.40
N GLN A 158 18.51 -2.86 4.40
CA GLN A 158 19.92 -3.28 4.42
C GLN A 158 20.25 -4.12 5.67
N ASP A 159 19.74 -3.73 6.84
CA ASP A 159 20.01 -4.42 8.11
C ASP A 159 19.27 -5.77 8.23
N SER A 160 18.09 -5.90 7.62
CA SER A 160 17.21 -7.07 7.78
C SER A 160 17.23 -8.05 6.61
N GLY A 161 17.63 -7.60 5.42
CA GLY A 161 17.57 -8.36 4.17
C GLY A 161 16.20 -8.37 3.48
N TYR A 162 15.18 -7.70 4.04
CA TYR A 162 13.88 -7.54 3.36
C TYR A 162 13.92 -6.44 2.30
N LYS A 163 12.93 -6.46 1.39
CA LYS A 163 12.65 -5.33 0.49
C LYS A 163 12.30 -4.06 1.26
N ILE A 164 12.59 -2.89 0.68
CA ILE A 164 12.16 -1.58 1.19
C ILE A 164 10.64 -1.55 1.34
N ALA A 165 9.92 -2.08 0.35
CA ALA A 165 8.46 -2.18 0.38
C ALA A 165 7.96 -3.04 1.57
N THR A 166 8.65 -4.12 1.90
CA THR A 166 8.31 -5.00 3.02
C THR A 166 8.57 -4.34 4.37
N VAL A 167 9.70 -3.62 4.51
CA VAL A 167 9.98 -2.82 5.70
C VAL A 167 8.90 -1.77 5.94
N ASP A 168 8.50 -1.05 4.89
CA ASP A 168 7.38 -0.10 4.97
C ASP A 168 6.12 -0.77 5.50
N VAL A 169 5.71 -1.89 4.89
CA VAL A 169 4.47 -2.59 5.26
C VAL A 169 4.49 -2.99 6.72
N LEU A 170 5.62 -3.50 7.21
CA LEU A 170 5.77 -3.93 8.61
C LEU A 170 5.77 -2.75 9.58
N LEU A 171 6.45 -1.65 9.27
CA LEU A 171 6.41 -0.45 10.11
C LEU A 171 5.02 0.18 10.13
N TRP A 172 4.33 0.22 8.99
CA TRP A 172 2.96 0.69 8.88
C TRP A 172 2.02 -0.19 9.70
N ARG A 173 2.13 -1.52 9.58
CA ARG A 173 1.33 -2.49 10.35
C ARG A 173 1.54 -2.32 11.84
N ALA A 174 2.80 -2.25 12.28
CA ALA A 174 3.15 -2.06 13.68
C ALA A 174 2.58 -0.76 14.24
N CYS A 175 2.55 0.31 13.45
CA CYS A 175 1.91 1.57 13.84
C CYS A 175 0.38 1.45 13.91
N ALA A 176 -0.24 0.75 12.96
CA ALA A 176 -1.68 0.57 12.89
C ALA A 176 -2.21 -0.30 14.04
N ASP A 177 -1.44 -1.32 14.43
CA ASP A 177 -1.80 -2.29 15.48
C ASP A 177 -1.32 -1.86 16.87
N GLY A 178 -0.55 -0.78 16.96
CA GLY A 178 -0.09 -0.21 18.24
C GLY A 178 1.16 -0.86 18.81
N VAL A 179 1.84 -1.73 18.07
CA VAL A 179 3.15 -2.33 18.42
C VAL A 179 4.24 -1.25 18.52
N ILE A 180 4.18 -0.21 17.69
CA ILE A 180 5.04 0.97 17.84
C ILE A 180 4.20 2.24 17.74
N ASN A 181 4.41 3.17 18.67
CA ASN A 181 3.76 4.47 18.61
C ASN A 181 4.54 5.39 17.64
N SER A 182 3.99 5.64 16.45
CA SER A 182 4.61 6.54 15.46
C SER A 182 4.99 7.94 15.97
N ARG A 183 4.35 8.46 17.04
CA ARG A 183 4.69 9.77 17.61
C ARG A 183 5.86 9.70 18.59
N THR A 184 5.86 8.70 19.47
CA THR A 184 6.85 8.58 20.56
C THR A 184 8.00 7.64 20.25
N GLY A 185 7.90 6.83 19.18
CA GLY A 185 8.86 5.78 18.83
C GLY A 185 8.93 4.62 19.83
N GLU A 186 8.03 4.61 20.82
CA GLU A 186 7.98 3.59 21.86
C GLU A 186 7.40 2.30 21.29
N ILE A 187 8.10 1.19 21.54
CA ILE A 187 7.67 -0.16 21.15
C ILE A 187 6.92 -0.77 22.31
N ASN A 188 5.64 -1.09 22.10
CA ASN A 188 4.77 -1.73 23.06
C ASN A 188 4.81 -3.24 22.84
N GLY A 189 5.39 -3.98 23.78
CA GLY A 189 5.49 -5.43 23.71
C GLY A 189 6.47 -6.01 24.72
#